data_AF-A0A8T5GTQ2-F1
#
_entry.id   AF-A0A8T5GTQ2-F1
#
_cell.length_a   1.000
_cell.length_b   1.000
_cell.length_c   1.000
_cell.angle_alpha   90.00
_cell.angle_beta   90.00
_cell.angle_gamma   90.00
#
_symmetry.space_group_name_H-M   'P 1'
#
loop_
_entity.id
_entity.type
_entity.pdbx_description
1 polymer ?
#
loop_
_entity_poly.entity_id
_entity_poly.type
_entity_poly.pdbx_seq_one_letter_code
_entity_poly.pdbx_strand_id
1 'polypeptide(L)'
;MANGWRGYLEEESEFQWIAMAGFLVFILLGALAIQGTSNLPGVEVGPSDSSHAGNRVLDIEYSSSNAFTAKVLTEDGIDLYQQNGPKSVTKIMSAKDGLPADNINFITSLENGNTAISPSKNTVQVIHSPDNEANGATTITTLDLDQSNGNFTILDLAESVAGTQTSWMMVTMQGTSTSLRGLGSISDASASSDTIGASMASSTLSMPMLNSAGAVWQQVVPLGSEQWVASGYLSYTSTEAGASPAAPKIVPTIAVIDWDGGLTAPIVASMHTGERGLYHSLLPLSDGAVFAAGDHGSTYFSTSGSMTHHNAPSIAATVDDTDRVWLFGNVGSKTILRYSGEQVNQLSLAEPLAFRIESQGIASEQIFLHGTDGQGEPQTLIIDISAPGSIESGRGFLNFLFLTVFSIVMGVMVWTAGSRLINARRF
;
A
#
# COMPACT_ATOMS: atom_id res chain seq x y z
N MET A 1 -51.81 16.48 -40.17
CA MET A 1 -51.51 17.42 -39.07
C MET A 1 -50.01 17.43 -38.76
N ALA A 2 -49.18 17.74 -39.77
CA ALA A 2 -47.71 17.72 -39.68
C ALA A 2 -47.12 19.06 -40.16
N ASN A 3 -47.81 20.17 -39.89
CA ASN A 3 -47.39 21.51 -40.33
C ASN A 3 -46.57 22.26 -39.28
N GLY A 4 -46.21 21.65 -38.14
CA GLY A 4 -45.43 22.29 -37.09
C GLY A 4 -43.91 22.13 -37.20
N TRP A 5 -43.42 21.16 -37.98
CA TRP A 5 -41.98 20.82 -38.04
C TRP A 5 -41.26 21.36 -39.27
N ARG A 6 -42.02 21.82 -40.28
CA ARG A 6 -41.46 22.40 -41.52
C ARG A 6 -40.91 23.82 -41.32
N GLY A 7 -41.44 24.58 -40.35
CA GLY A 7 -40.95 25.92 -40.02
C GLY A 7 -39.56 25.93 -39.38
N TYR A 8 -39.16 24.85 -38.69
CA TYR A 8 -37.81 24.70 -38.13
C TYR A 8 -36.71 24.50 -39.19
N LEU A 9 -37.09 24.27 -40.47
CA LEU A 9 -36.14 24.00 -41.56
C LEU A 9 -35.97 25.17 -42.54
N GLU A 10 -36.81 26.21 -42.50
CA GLU A 10 -36.61 27.44 -43.29
C GLU A 10 -35.76 28.51 -42.56
N GLU A 11 -35.54 28.37 -41.25
CA GLU A 11 -34.64 29.20 -40.42
C GLU A 11 -33.23 28.58 -40.26
N GLU A 12 -32.72 27.85 -41.25
CA GLU A 12 -31.44 27.09 -41.19
C GLU A 12 -30.20 27.96 -40.86
N SER A 13 -30.23 29.29 -41.03
CA SER A 13 -29.11 30.19 -40.68
C SER A 13 -29.19 30.79 -39.26
N GLU A 14 -30.38 31.07 -38.73
CA GLU A 14 -30.55 31.62 -37.38
C GLU A 14 -30.37 30.55 -36.30
N PHE A 15 -30.84 29.33 -36.56
CA PHE A 15 -30.61 28.21 -35.65
C PHE A 15 -29.16 27.72 -35.65
N GLN A 16 -28.37 27.97 -36.71
CA GLN A 16 -26.94 27.67 -36.70
C GLN A 16 -26.16 28.53 -35.69
N TRP A 17 -26.49 29.82 -35.58
CA TRP A 17 -25.87 30.71 -34.60
C TRP A 17 -26.30 30.35 -33.16
N ILE A 18 -27.56 29.95 -32.96
CA ILE A 18 -28.05 29.47 -31.66
C ILE A 18 -27.39 28.14 -31.27
N ALA A 19 -27.23 27.21 -32.22
CA ALA A 19 -26.54 25.95 -31.99
C ALA A 19 -25.04 26.17 -31.70
N MET A 20 -24.39 27.08 -32.42
CA MET A 20 -23.00 27.48 -32.18
C MET A 20 -22.84 28.14 -30.79
N ALA A 21 -23.75 29.03 -30.42
CA ALA A 21 -23.76 29.68 -29.10
C ALA A 21 -24.02 28.66 -27.98
N GLY A 22 -24.97 27.75 -28.16
CA GLY A 22 -25.24 26.65 -27.24
C GLY A 22 -24.04 25.72 -27.07
N PHE A 23 -23.36 25.39 -28.18
CA PHE A 23 -22.13 24.58 -28.16
C PHE A 23 -20.98 25.31 -27.45
N LEU A 24 -20.83 26.62 -27.66
CA LEU A 24 -19.82 27.43 -26.98
C LEU A 24 -20.08 27.54 -25.47
N VAL A 25 -21.34 27.75 -25.06
CA VAL A 25 -21.74 27.71 -23.64
C VAL A 25 -21.48 26.33 -23.04
N PHE A 26 -21.78 25.26 -23.78
CA PHE A 26 -21.48 23.89 -23.35
C PHE A 26 -19.98 23.64 -23.17
N ILE A 27 -19.14 24.13 -24.09
CA ILE A 27 -17.67 24.07 -23.96
C ILE A 27 -17.21 24.86 -22.74
N LEU A 28 -17.73 26.07 -22.51
CA LEU A 28 -17.33 26.91 -21.37
C LEU A 28 -17.74 26.28 -20.03
N LEU A 29 -18.97 25.75 -19.94
CA LEU A 29 -19.42 25.01 -18.76
C LEU A 29 -18.60 23.73 -18.56
N GLY A 30 -18.28 23.02 -19.64
CA GLY A 30 -17.40 21.85 -19.62
C GLY A 30 -16.00 22.19 -19.12
N ALA A 31 -15.40 23.29 -19.59
CA ALA A 31 -14.08 23.74 -19.16
C ALA A 31 -14.06 24.14 -17.68
N LEU A 32 -15.06 24.90 -17.21
CA LEU A 32 -15.23 25.24 -15.79
C LEU A 32 -15.40 23.98 -14.94
N ALA A 33 -16.17 23.00 -15.42
CA ALA A 33 -16.43 21.77 -14.68
C ALA A 33 -15.20 20.84 -14.66
N ILE A 34 -14.37 20.80 -15.72
CA ILE A 34 -13.07 20.10 -15.72
C ILE A 34 -12.13 20.73 -14.69
N GLN A 35 -12.11 22.06 -14.60
CA GLN A 35 -11.27 22.76 -13.62
C GLN A 35 -11.74 22.50 -12.18
N GLY A 36 -13.06 22.46 -11.94
CA GLY A 36 -13.66 22.11 -10.65
C GLY A 36 -13.44 20.65 -10.22
N THR A 37 -12.97 19.79 -11.13
CA THR A 37 -12.71 18.36 -10.88
C THR A 37 -11.22 18.02 -11.00
N SER A 38 -10.35 19.02 -10.80
CA SER A 38 -8.90 18.86 -10.90
C SER A 38 -8.26 18.10 -9.72
N ASN A 39 -8.99 17.98 -8.61
CA ASN A 39 -8.55 17.28 -7.41
C ASN A 39 -8.87 15.78 -7.48
N LEU A 40 -8.12 15.00 -6.71
CA LEU A 40 -8.34 13.58 -6.49
C LEU A 40 -9.74 13.39 -5.86
N PRO A 41 -10.68 12.72 -6.54
CA PRO A 41 -11.98 12.39 -5.95
C PRO A 41 -11.84 11.26 -4.92
N GLY A 42 -12.87 11.06 -4.10
CA GLY A 42 -12.92 9.95 -3.13
C GLY A 42 -12.04 10.14 -1.90
N VAL A 43 -11.59 11.37 -1.62
CA VAL A 43 -10.79 11.72 -0.45
C VAL A 43 -11.71 12.16 0.68
N GLU A 44 -11.71 11.42 1.78
CA GLU A 44 -12.50 11.70 2.99
C GLU A 44 -11.57 11.82 4.21
N VAL A 45 -11.76 12.88 5.01
CA VAL A 45 -11.06 13.08 6.28
C VAL A 45 -12.08 12.91 7.39
N GLY A 46 -11.80 12.03 8.35
CA GLY A 46 -12.70 11.86 9.48
C GLY A 46 -12.41 10.63 10.32
N PRO A 47 -13.11 10.47 11.44
CA PRO A 47 -13.05 9.24 12.21
C PRO A 47 -13.55 8.08 11.35
N SER A 48 -12.77 7.00 11.28
CA SER A 48 -13.26 5.74 10.71
C SER A 48 -14.33 5.15 11.65
N ASP A 49 -15.36 4.49 11.13
CA ASP A 49 -16.35 3.73 11.92
C ASP A 49 -15.75 2.40 12.45
N SER A 50 -14.47 2.43 12.84
CA SER A 50 -13.68 1.26 13.22
C SER A 50 -13.43 1.21 14.72
N SER A 51 -12.94 0.07 15.21
CA SER A 51 -12.59 -0.09 16.62
C SER A 51 -11.38 0.75 17.09
N HIS A 52 -10.55 1.29 16.19
CA HIS A 52 -9.49 2.25 16.55
C HIS A 52 -9.99 3.70 16.61
N ALA A 53 -11.26 3.98 16.30
CA ALA A 53 -11.77 5.35 16.26
C ALA A 53 -11.44 6.13 17.53
N GLY A 54 -10.82 7.31 17.36
CA GLY A 54 -10.40 8.18 18.46
C GLY A 54 -9.11 7.76 19.18
N ASN A 55 -8.46 6.65 18.78
CA ASN A 55 -7.17 6.25 19.29
C ASN A 55 -6.07 6.39 18.22
N ARG A 56 -4.82 6.60 18.67
CA ARG A 56 -3.68 6.75 17.77
C ARG A 56 -3.21 5.39 17.28
N VAL A 57 -3.34 5.15 15.98
CA VAL A 57 -2.85 3.93 15.32
C VAL A 57 -1.35 4.04 15.11
N LEU A 58 -0.59 3.08 15.62
CA LEU A 58 0.86 3.02 15.49
C LEU A 58 1.31 2.09 14.36
N ASP A 59 0.53 1.04 14.12
CA ASP A 59 0.75 0.07 13.06
C ASP A 59 -0.58 -0.62 12.74
N ILE A 60 -0.88 -0.87 11.47
CA ILE A 60 -2.11 -1.53 11.06
C ILE A 60 -1.88 -2.26 9.75
N GLU A 61 -2.41 -3.48 9.70
CA GLU A 61 -2.36 -4.31 8.52
C GLU A 61 -3.78 -4.78 8.20
N TYR A 62 -4.25 -4.49 6.99
CA TYR A 62 -5.62 -4.76 6.57
C TYR A 62 -5.70 -6.05 5.76
N SER A 63 -6.67 -6.91 6.09
CA SER A 63 -7.07 -8.05 5.26
C SER A 63 -8.30 -7.74 4.39
N SER A 64 -9.17 -6.84 4.85
CA SER A 64 -10.28 -6.25 4.09
C SER A 64 -10.68 -4.90 4.66
N SER A 65 -11.58 -4.16 4.02
CA SER A 65 -12.02 -2.83 4.51
C SER A 65 -12.53 -2.82 5.96
N ASN A 66 -13.02 -3.94 6.46
CA ASN A 66 -13.54 -4.07 7.83
C ASN A 66 -12.77 -5.08 8.69
N ALA A 67 -11.70 -5.68 8.16
CA ALA A 67 -10.89 -6.65 8.87
C ALA A 67 -9.41 -6.28 8.83
N PHE A 68 -8.80 -6.19 10.00
CA PHE A 68 -7.43 -5.72 10.17
C PHE A 68 -6.86 -6.16 11.51
N THR A 69 -5.54 -6.18 11.60
CA THR A 69 -4.80 -6.29 12.86
C THR A 69 -4.12 -4.96 13.14
N ALA A 70 -4.36 -4.36 14.31
CA ALA A 70 -3.87 -3.02 14.62
C ALA A 70 -3.19 -2.95 15.99
N LYS A 71 -2.06 -2.22 16.02
CA LYS A 71 -1.36 -1.77 17.22
C LYS A 71 -1.74 -0.32 17.49
N VAL A 72 -2.33 -0.07 18.65
CA VAL A 72 -2.99 1.21 18.96
C VAL A 72 -2.57 1.71 20.33
N LEU A 73 -2.28 3.00 20.43
CA LEU A 73 -2.03 3.67 21.70
C LEU A 73 -3.35 4.07 22.36
N THR A 74 -3.57 3.57 23.56
CA THR A 74 -4.72 3.85 24.42
C THR A 74 -4.29 4.59 25.69
N GLU A 75 -5.23 4.96 26.56
CA GLU A 75 -4.93 5.57 27.87
C GLU A 75 -4.10 4.65 28.78
N ASP A 76 -4.30 3.33 28.68
CA ASP A 76 -3.63 2.33 29.52
C ASP A 76 -2.25 1.91 28.97
N GLY A 77 -1.95 2.24 27.70
CA GLY A 77 -0.72 1.84 26.99
C GLY A 77 -0.99 1.34 25.58
N ILE A 78 -0.06 0.56 25.01
CA ILE A 78 -0.18 0.04 23.65
C ILE A 78 -0.90 -1.31 23.65
N ASP A 79 -2.07 -1.37 23.00
CA ASP A 79 -2.86 -2.58 22.80
C ASP A 79 -2.62 -3.14 21.37
N LEU A 80 -2.75 -4.46 21.21
CA LEU A 80 -2.84 -5.14 19.91
C LEU A 80 -4.18 -5.86 19.85
N TYR A 81 -4.93 -5.66 18.78
CA TYR A 81 -6.18 -6.37 18.57
C TYR A 81 -6.41 -6.67 17.09
N GLN A 82 -7.29 -7.64 16.84
CA GLN A 82 -7.74 -8.03 15.51
C GLN A 82 -9.23 -7.69 15.39
N GLN A 83 -9.60 -6.98 14.33
CA GLN A 83 -10.98 -6.79 13.92
C GLN A 83 -11.25 -7.74 12.74
N ASN A 84 -12.30 -8.54 12.84
CA ASN A 84 -12.67 -9.54 11.80
C ASN A 84 -14.01 -9.19 11.11
N GLY A 85 -14.38 -7.91 11.16
CA GLY A 85 -15.65 -7.38 10.67
C GLY A 85 -16.16 -6.23 11.54
N PRO A 86 -17.28 -5.58 11.17
CA PRO A 86 -17.69 -4.29 11.74
C PRO A 86 -17.93 -4.25 13.25
N LYS A 87 -18.17 -5.41 13.88
CA LYS A 87 -18.49 -5.52 15.32
C LYS A 87 -17.72 -6.62 16.03
N SER A 88 -16.79 -7.27 15.35
CA SER A 88 -16.04 -8.40 15.90
C SER A 88 -14.61 -7.97 16.17
N VAL A 89 -14.33 -7.62 17.43
CA VAL A 89 -13.01 -7.18 17.88
C VAL A 89 -12.50 -8.17 18.92
N THR A 90 -11.34 -8.76 18.65
CA THR A 90 -10.63 -9.64 19.57
C THR A 90 -9.37 -8.93 20.04
N LYS A 91 -9.27 -8.65 21.34
CA LYS A 91 -8.01 -8.16 21.94
C LYS A 91 -7.00 -9.30 22.01
N ILE A 92 -5.82 -9.10 21.44
CA ILE A 92 -4.72 -10.06 21.43
C ILE A 92 -3.75 -9.76 22.57
N MET A 93 -3.43 -8.49 22.76
CA MET A 93 -2.58 -7.99 23.85
C MET A 93 -3.21 -6.70 24.40
N SER A 94 -3.24 -6.56 25.72
CA SER A 94 -3.74 -5.34 26.36
C SER A 94 -2.82 -4.87 27.47
N ALA A 95 -2.43 -3.60 27.40
CA ALA A 95 -1.61 -2.93 28.40
C ALA A 95 -2.31 -2.92 29.77
N LYS A 96 -3.63 -2.73 29.77
CA LYS A 96 -4.48 -2.81 30.98
C LYS A 96 -4.40 -4.17 31.69
N ASP A 97 -4.31 -5.25 30.90
CA ASP A 97 -4.24 -6.61 31.39
C ASP A 97 -2.79 -7.03 31.73
N GLY A 98 -1.83 -6.11 31.63
CA GLY A 98 -0.41 -6.35 31.94
C GLY A 98 0.38 -7.02 30.80
N LEU A 99 -0.19 -7.07 29.59
CA LEU A 99 0.45 -7.61 28.40
C LEU A 99 0.42 -6.55 27.28
N PRO A 100 1.25 -5.50 27.35
CA PRO A 100 1.29 -4.46 26.33
C PRO A 100 1.96 -4.95 25.04
N ALA A 101 1.59 -4.35 23.91
CA ALA A 101 2.15 -4.66 22.59
C ALA A 101 3.41 -3.83 22.25
N ASP A 102 4.10 -3.27 23.25
CA ASP A 102 5.26 -2.38 23.10
C ASP A 102 6.41 -3.02 22.32
N ASN A 103 6.58 -4.35 22.44
CA ASN A 103 7.68 -5.09 21.83
C ASN A 103 7.39 -5.58 20.40
N ILE A 104 6.19 -5.29 19.86
CA ILE A 104 5.80 -5.69 18.50
C ILE A 104 6.39 -4.70 17.49
N ASN A 105 7.38 -5.17 16.74
CA ASN A 105 8.08 -4.35 15.74
C ASN A 105 7.42 -4.36 14.36
N PHE A 106 6.68 -5.42 14.02
CA PHE A 106 6.02 -5.59 12.72
C PHE A 106 4.67 -6.31 12.88
N ILE A 107 3.80 -6.11 11.89
CA ILE A 107 2.56 -6.85 11.66
C ILE A 107 2.55 -7.22 10.18
N THR A 108 2.67 -8.51 9.85
CA THR A 108 2.74 -8.97 8.46
C THR A 108 1.54 -9.84 8.12
N SER A 109 0.79 -9.49 7.07
CA SER A 109 -0.19 -10.40 6.47
C SER A 109 0.52 -11.52 5.72
N LEU A 110 0.12 -12.76 6.00
CA LEU A 110 0.53 -13.94 5.26
C LEU A 110 -0.46 -14.18 4.11
N GLU A 111 -0.05 -14.89 3.05
CA GLU A 111 -0.85 -15.16 1.86
C GLU A 111 -2.14 -15.93 2.17
N ASN A 112 -2.11 -16.75 3.23
CA ASN A 112 -3.27 -17.47 3.73
C ASN A 112 -4.26 -16.60 4.54
N GLY A 113 -4.01 -15.29 4.67
CA GLY A 113 -4.83 -14.34 5.41
C GLY A 113 -4.59 -14.30 6.92
N ASN A 114 -3.70 -15.13 7.46
CA ASN A 114 -3.26 -15.02 8.85
C ASN A 114 -2.29 -13.83 9.03
N THR A 115 -2.03 -13.44 10.27
CA THR A 115 -1.11 -12.35 10.59
C THR A 115 0.05 -12.85 11.45
N ALA A 116 1.29 -12.57 11.04
CA ALA A 116 2.50 -12.90 11.79
C ALA A 116 3.00 -11.70 12.60
N ILE A 117 3.44 -11.96 13.82
CA ILE A 117 4.04 -10.99 14.75
C ILE A 117 5.16 -11.64 15.57
N SER A 118 5.96 -10.84 16.30
CA SER A 118 6.97 -11.33 17.23
C SER A 118 6.89 -10.59 18.59
N PRO A 119 6.25 -11.17 19.62
CA PRO A 119 6.12 -10.53 20.95
C PRO A 119 7.38 -10.59 21.80
N SER A 120 8.26 -11.56 21.53
CA SER A 120 9.43 -11.85 22.34
C SER A 120 10.59 -12.36 21.49
N LYS A 121 11.79 -12.34 22.08
CA LYS A 121 12.99 -12.87 21.42
C LYS A 121 12.78 -14.32 21.02
N ASN A 122 13.25 -14.67 19.82
CA ASN A 122 13.18 -16.01 19.26
C ASN A 122 11.75 -16.57 19.20
N THR A 123 10.72 -15.72 19.14
CA THR A 123 9.33 -16.19 19.08
C THR A 123 8.63 -15.56 17.89
N VAL A 124 7.94 -16.37 17.10
CA VAL A 124 6.96 -15.93 16.11
C VAL A 124 5.58 -16.38 16.57
N GLN A 125 4.59 -15.50 16.49
CA GLN A 125 3.19 -15.87 16.67
C GLN A 125 2.43 -15.62 15.38
N VAL A 126 1.57 -16.57 15.03
CA VAL A 126 0.62 -16.44 13.93
C VAL A 126 -0.77 -16.32 14.53
N ILE A 127 -1.41 -15.18 14.30
CA ILE A 127 -2.80 -14.91 14.63
C ILE A 127 -3.64 -15.39 13.46
N HIS A 128 -4.54 -16.33 13.73
CA HIS A 128 -5.34 -16.95 12.68
C HIS A 128 -6.52 -16.07 12.28
N SER A 129 -6.75 -15.95 10.97
CA SER A 129 -8.01 -15.41 10.46
C SER A 129 -9.16 -16.33 10.86
N PRO A 130 -10.32 -15.80 11.28
CA PRO A 130 -11.51 -16.63 11.56
C PRO A 130 -11.93 -17.50 10.38
N ASP A 131 -11.65 -17.09 9.14
CA ASP A 131 -11.98 -17.87 7.95
C ASP A 131 -11.18 -19.18 7.85
N ASN A 132 -10.03 -19.25 8.53
CA ASN A 132 -9.16 -20.41 8.57
C ASN A 132 -9.47 -21.36 9.74
N GLU A 133 -10.37 -20.99 10.66
CA GLU A 133 -10.66 -21.75 11.88
C GLU A 133 -12.11 -22.27 11.88
N ALA A 134 -12.29 -23.56 12.18
CA ALA A 134 -13.59 -24.24 12.04
C ALA A 134 -14.77 -23.61 12.83
N ASN A 135 -14.48 -22.82 13.87
CA ASN A 135 -15.48 -22.15 14.71
C ASN A 135 -15.44 -20.62 14.61
N GLY A 136 -14.64 -20.05 13.70
CA GLY A 136 -14.43 -18.59 13.60
C GLY A 136 -13.78 -17.98 14.85
N ALA A 137 -13.16 -18.80 15.69
CA ALA A 137 -12.45 -18.33 16.88
C ALA A 137 -11.07 -17.80 16.49
N THR A 138 -10.66 -16.67 17.06
CA THR A 138 -9.28 -16.21 16.94
C THR A 138 -8.38 -17.14 17.75
N THR A 139 -7.58 -17.94 17.05
CA THR A 139 -6.53 -18.78 17.62
C THR A 139 -5.17 -18.17 17.35
N ILE A 140 -4.19 -18.49 18.19
CA ILE A 140 -2.82 -18.00 18.07
C ILE A 140 -1.89 -19.20 18.16
N THR A 141 -1.11 -19.44 17.11
CA THR A 141 -0.06 -20.44 17.13
C THR A 141 1.27 -19.78 17.46
N THR A 142 1.98 -20.29 18.45
CA THR A 142 3.29 -19.78 18.85
C THR A 142 4.39 -20.75 18.42
N LEU A 143 5.43 -20.22 17.79
CA LEU A 143 6.65 -20.93 17.43
C LEU A 143 7.83 -20.34 18.20
N ASP A 144 8.48 -21.17 19.01
CA ASP A 144 9.77 -20.86 19.60
C ASP A 144 10.89 -21.29 18.64
N LEU A 145 11.60 -20.31 18.12
CA LEU A 145 12.73 -20.50 17.22
C LEU A 145 13.96 -21.00 17.98
N ASP A 146 14.75 -21.85 17.30
CA ASP A 146 15.97 -22.40 17.87
C ASP A 146 16.93 -21.29 18.35
N GLN A 147 17.41 -21.43 19.58
CA GLN A 147 18.29 -20.50 20.27
C GLN A 147 19.77 -20.91 20.16
N SER A 148 20.09 -22.04 19.51
CA SER A 148 21.47 -22.54 19.34
C SER A 148 22.39 -21.50 18.71
N ASN A 149 21.85 -20.66 17.84
CA ASN A 149 22.55 -19.58 17.13
C ASN A 149 22.30 -18.20 17.74
N GLY A 150 21.94 -18.15 19.03
CA GLY A 150 21.82 -16.93 19.83
C GLY A 150 20.39 -16.44 20.05
N ASN A 151 20.27 -15.50 20.98
CA ASN A 151 19.00 -14.84 21.31
C ASN A 151 18.84 -13.55 20.50
N PHE A 152 17.76 -13.43 19.75
CA PHE A 152 17.51 -12.32 18.82
C PHE A 152 16.06 -11.86 18.86
N THR A 153 15.87 -10.56 18.65
CA THR A 153 14.55 -9.97 18.37
C THR A 153 14.29 -10.01 16.88
N ILE A 154 13.05 -10.22 16.46
CA ILE A 154 12.65 -10.11 15.05
C ILE A 154 12.12 -8.69 14.83
N LEU A 155 12.71 -7.99 13.86
CA LEU A 155 12.36 -6.60 13.52
C LEU A 155 11.36 -6.54 12.36
N ASP A 156 11.47 -7.46 11.42
CA ASP A 156 10.60 -7.57 10.26
C ASP A 156 10.55 -9.02 9.78
N LEU A 157 9.46 -9.40 9.11
CA LEU A 157 9.23 -10.73 8.55
C LEU A 157 8.47 -10.59 7.23
N ALA A 158 8.96 -11.25 6.19
CA ALA A 158 8.25 -11.40 4.94
C ALA A 158 8.14 -12.86 4.51
N GLU A 159 7.05 -13.15 3.80
CA GLU A 159 6.74 -14.46 3.27
C GLU A 159 6.99 -14.52 1.76
N SER A 160 7.48 -15.67 1.30
CA SER A 160 7.56 -16.03 -0.12
C SER A 160 6.89 -17.40 -0.30
N VAL A 161 5.99 -17.49 -1.28
CA VAL A 161 5.30 -18.73 -1.62
C VAL A 161 5.74 -19.16 -3.01
N ALA A 162 6.31 -20.37 -3.08
CA ALA A 162 6.82 -20.99 -4.30
C ALA A 162 6.14 -22.34 -4.52
N GLY A 163 4.99 -22.32 -5.20
CA GLY A 163 4.22 -23.53 -5.48
C GLY A 163 3.57 -24.07 -4.21
N THR A 164 4.20 -25.09 -3.60
CA THR A 164 3.69 -25.73 -2.36
C THR A 164 4.58 -25.55 -1.13
N GLN A 165 5.59 -24.70 -1.29
CA GLN A 165 6.56 -24.39 -0.26
C GLN A 165 6.50 -22.92 0.04
N THR A 166 6.32 -22.63 1.32
CA THR A 166 6.37 -21.30 1.87
C THR A 166 7.69 -21.15 2.63
N SER A 167 8.32 -20.00 2.51
CA SER A 167 9.53 -19.66 3.26
C SER A 167 9.38 -18.26 3.82
N TRP A 168 9.91 -18.04 5.02
CA TRP A 168 9.95 -16.72 5.63
C TRP A 168 11.37 -16.22 5.71
N MET A 169 11.56 -14.94 5.43
CA MET A 169 12.81 -14.23 5.70
C MET A 169 12.56 -13.22 6.80
N MET A 170 13.48 -13.15 7.76
CA MET A 170 13.38 -12.33 8.95
C MET A 170 14.57 -11.40 9.06
N VAL A 171 14.30 -10.12 9.34
CA VAL A 171 15.30 -9.20 9.87
C VAL A 171 15.39 -9.43 11.37
N THR A 172 16.58 -9.77 11.85
CA THR A 172 16.80 -10.12 13.25
C THR A 172 17.85 -9.22 13.89
N MET A 173 17.68 -8.90 15.16
CA MET A 173 18.61 -8.08 15.93
C MET A 173 19.17 -8.86 17.10
N GLN A 174 20.50 -8.96 17.15
CA GLN A 174 21.25 -9.54 18.26
C GLN A 174 22.20 -8.49 18.84
N GLY A 175 21.96 -8.12 20.10
CA GLY A 175 22.67 -6.99 20.71
C GLY A 175 22.28 -5.68 19.99
N THR A 176 23.24 -5.05 19.32
CA THR A 176 23.05 -3.81 18.55
C THR A 176 23.17 -4.02 17.04
N SER A 177 23.33 -5.27 16.59
CA SER A 177 23.58 -5.59 15.19
C SER A 177 22.39 -6.33 14.60
N THR A 178 22.03 -5.95 13.38
CA THR A 178 20.96 -6.56 12.59
C THR A 178 21.53 -7.54 11.57
N SER A 179 20.85 -8.65 11.35
CA SER A 179 21.21 -9.69 10.37
C SER A 179 19.92 -10.30 9.79
N LEU A 180 20.07 -11.20 8.82
CA LEU A 180 18.97 -11.91 8.17
C LEU A 180 19.00 -13.40 8.54
N ARG A 181 17.82 -13.99 8.71
CA ARG A 181 17.60 -15.43 8.91
C ARG A 181 16.39 -15.88 8.11
N GLY A 182 16.48 -17.04 7.49
CA GLY A 182 15.35 -17.69 6.86
C GLY A 182 14.73 -18.75 7.77
N LEU A 183 13.42 -18.98 7.62
CA LEU A 183 12.69 -20.10 8.20
C LEU A 183 11.94 -20.82 7.07
N GLY A 184 12.28 -22.08 6.81
CA GLY A 184 11.69 -22.83 5.72
C GLY A 184 12.11 -24.30 5.67
N SER A 185 11.45 -25.14 4.90
CA SER A 185 10.15 -24.85 4.25
C SER A 185 9.00 -25.01 5.25
N ILE A 186 7.98 -24.17 5.09
CA ILE A 186 6.67 -24.24 5.73
C ILE A 186 5.71 -24.75 4.64
N SER A 187 4.96 -25.81 4.92
CA SER A 187 4.08 -26.48 3.95
C SER A 187 2.70 -25.83 3.84
N ASP A 188 2.09 -25.86 2.64
CA ASP A 188 0.76 -25.29 2.31
C ASP A 188 -0.41 -25.66 3.22
N ALA A 189 -0.32 -26.76 3.97
CA ALA A 189 -1.39 -27.15 4.90
C ALA A 189 -1.64 -26.08 5.97
N SER A 190 -0.76 -25.09 6.12
CA SER A 190 -0.64 -24.14 7.24
C SER A 190 -1.67 -23.01 7.33
N ALA A 191 -2.87 -23.15 6.79
CA ALA A 191 -3.90 -22.10 6.96
C ALA A 191 -4.49 -22.10 8.38
N SER A 192 -4.78 -23.27 8.95
CA SER A 192 -5.39 -23.40 10.28
C SER A 192 -4.37 -23.63 11.39
N SER A 193 -4.79 -23.42 12.63
CA SER A 193 -3.98 -23.62 13.84
C SER A 193 -3.50 -25.07 14.00
N ASP A 194 -4.31 -26.04 13.60
CA ASP A 194 -4.00 -27.47 13.69
C ASP A 194 -2.82 -27.88 12.78
N THR A 195 -2.64 -27.19 11.66
CA THR A 195 -1.70 -27.57 10.60
C THR A 195 -0.47 -26.68 10.55
N ILE A 196 -0.60 -25.37 10.79
CA ILE A 196 0.55 -24.45 10.77
C ILE A 196 1.54 -24.77 11.89
N GLY A 197 1.04 -25.15 13.08
CA GLY A 197 1.90 -25.45 14.22
C GLY A 197 2.83 -26.63 13.96
N ALA A 198 2.30 -27.70 13.39
CA ALA A 198 3.11 -28.86 12.99
C ALA A 198 4.09 -28.51 11.87
N SER A 199 3.65 -27.70 10.89
CA SER A 199 4.50 -27.29 9.78
C SER A 199 5.67 -26.44 10.25
N MET A 200 5.41 -25.36 10.98
CA MET A 200 6.41 -24.47 11.57
C MET A 200 7.40 -25.21 12.47
N ALA A 201 6.92 -26.17 13.27
CA ALA A 201 7.78 -26.98 14.14
C ALA A 201 8.71 -27.91 13.35
N SER A 202 8.31 -28.30 12.13
CA SER A 202 9.14 -29.09 11.21
C SER A 202 10.02 -28.24 10.29
N SER A 203 9.78 -26.93 10.23
CA SER A 203 10.57 -25.99 9.44
C SER A 203 11.96 -25.80 10.03
N THR A 204 12.87 -25.40 9.16
CA THR A 204 14.28 -25.29 9.49
C THR A 204 14.69 -23.82 9.56
N LEU A 205 15.26 -23.43 10.71
CA LEU A 205 15.82 -22.10 10.89
C LEU A 205 17.24 -22.07 10.31
N SER A 206 17.49 -21.11 9.42
CA SER A 206 18.82 -20.91 8.85
C SER A 206 19.84 -20.42 9.88
N MET A 207 21.12 -20.59 9.56
CA MET A 207 22.17 -19.83 10.24
C MET A 207 21.98 -18.31 10.00
N PRO A 208 22.41 -17.44 10.93
CA PRO A 208 22.37 -16.00 10.68
C PRO A 208 23.33 -15.64 9.54
N MET A 209 22.96 -14.66 8.73
CA MET A 209 23.87 -14.05 7.78
C MET A 209 25.13 -13.53 8.51
N LEU A 210 26.29 -14.08 8.14
CA LEU A 210 27.56 -13.81 8.81
C LEU A 210 28.15 -12.43 8.46
N ASN A 211 27.84 -11.91 7.27
CA ASN A 211 28.36 -10.63 6.79
C ASN A 211 27.20 -9.73 6.38
N SER A 212 26.80 -8.78 7.24
CA SER A 212 25.80 -7.77 6.90
C SER A 212 26.30 -6.70 5.93
N ALA A 213 27.53 -6.85 5.41
CA ALA A 213 28.24 -5.86 4.60
C ALA A 213 28.36 -4.48 5.30
N GLY A 214 28.27 -4.46 6.64
CA GLY A 214 28.25 -3.25 7.45
C GLY A 214 26.90 -2.55 7.51
N ALA A 215 25.87 -3.05 6.83
CA ALA A 215 24.53 -2.47 6.83
C ALA A 215 23.77 -2.78 8.12
N VAL A 216 22.94 -1.83 8.52
CA VAL A 216 21.87 -2.02 9.50
C VAL A 216 20.58 -2.30 8.74
N TRP A 217 20.18 -3.57 8.70
CA TRP A 217 18.98 -4.05 8.01
C TRP A 217 17.73 -3.71 8.81
N GLN A 218 16.67 -3.32 8.10
CA GLN A 218 15.43 -2.86 8.70
C GLN A 218 14.23 -3.62 8.14
N GLN A 219 14.17 -3.81 6.83
CA GLN A 219 13.04 -4.46 6.17
C GLN A 219 13.50 -5.52 5.18
N VAL A 220 12.63 -6.48 4.88
CA VAL A 220 12.84 -7.51 3.87
C VAL A 220 11.54 -7.84 3.14
N VAL A 221 11.60 -8.11 1.84
CA VAL A 221 10.45 -8.55 1.02
C VAL A 221 10.90 -9.60 0.01
N PRO A 222 10.02 -10.48 -0.46
CA PRO A 222 10.34 -11.39 -1.56
C PRO A 222 10.60 -10.63 -2.87
N LEU A 223 11.56 -11.12 -3.65
CA LEU A 223 11.75 -10.78 -5.07
C LEU A 223 11.37 -11.96 -5.97
N GLY A 224 11.49 -13.18 -5.45
CA GLY A 224 11.14 -14.44 -6.09
C GLY A 224 11.17 -15.59 -5.08
N SER A 225 11.24 -16.83 -5.59
CA SER A 225 11.19 -18.03 -4.74
C SER A 225 12.41 -18.22 -3.82
N GLU A 226 13.59 -17.77 -4.27
CA GLU A 226 14.86 -17.94 -3.55
C GLU A 226 15.64 -16.62 -3.43
N GLN A 227 15.02 -15.51 -3.83
CA GLN A 227 15.61 -14.19 -3.82
C GLN A 227 14.74 -13.23 -3.05
N TRP A 228 15.41 -12.40 -2.25
CA TRP A 228 14.78 -11.45 -1.36
C TRP A 228 15.44 -10.09 -1.54
N VAL A 229 14.69 -9.03 -1.26
CA VAL A 229 15.22 -7.67 -1.21
C VAL A 229 15.19 -7.21 0.23
N ALA A 230 16.36 -6.85 0.76
CA ALA A 230 16.49 -6.26 2.08
C ALA A 230 16.84 -4.78 1.97
N SER A 231 16.23 -3.92 2.78
CA SER A 231 16.59 -2.51 2.91
C SER A 231 17.14 -2.19 4.29
N GLY A 232 17.94 -1.15 4.35
CA GLY A 232 18.57 -0.69 5.56
C GLY A 232 19.41 0.54 5.29
N TYR A 233 20.44 0.74 6.09
CA TYR A 233 21.35 1.84 5.91
C TYR A 233 22.79 1.52 6.29
N LEU A 234 23.72 2.28 5.70
CA LEU A 234 25.10 2.37 6.13
C LEU A 234 25.31 3.68 6.88
N SER A 235 26.11 3.61 7.95
CA SER A 235 26.44 4.78 8.78
C SER A 235 27.95 5.02 8.75
N TYR A 236 28.35 6.14 8.16
CA TYR A 236 29.74 6.57 8.10
C TYR A 236 30.02 7.61 9.18
N THR A 237 31.05 7.39 10.00
CA THR A 237 31.37 8.27 11.14
C THR A 237 32.66 9.07 10.96
N SER A 238 33.48 8.80 9.93
CA SER A 238 34.77 9.50 9.77
C SER A 238 35.41 9.43 8.37
N THR A 239 35.02 8.49 7.52
CA THR A 239 35.70 8.22 6.25
C THR A 239 35.16 9.00 5.06
N GLU A 240 33.98 9.63 5.19
CA GLU A 240 33.37 10.45 4.14
C GLU A 240 33.40 11.94 4.47
N ALA A 241 33.56 12.78 3.44
CA ALA A 241 33.52 14.23 3.58
C ALA A 241 32.18 14.68 4.18
N GLY A 242 32.25 15.27 5.38
CA GLY A 242 31.09 15.74 6.13
C GLY A 242 30.55 14.78 7.20
N ALA A 243 31.07 13.55 7.29
CA ALA A 243 30.72 12.61 8.36
C ALA A 243 31.54 12.87 9.63
N SER A 244 30.90 12.77 10.80
CA SER A 244 31.58 12.77 12.10
C SER A 244 30.90 11.83 13.09
N PRO A 245 31.54 11.44 14.21
CA PRO A 245 30.87 10.61 15.22
C PRO A 245 29.63 11.26 15.84
N ALA A 246 29.59 12.61 15.88
CA ALA A 246 28.45 13.37 16.41
C ALA A 246 27.33 13.60 15.37
N ALA A 247 27.64 13.44 14.08
CA ALA A 247 26.72 13.57 12.97
C ALA A 247 27.14 12.56 11.88
N PRO A 248 26.83 11.27 12.06
CA PRO A 248 27.16 10.27 11.07
C PRO A 248 26.40 10.54 9.78
N LYS A 249 27.05 10.27 8.64
CA LYS A 249 26.36 10.27 7.35
C LYS A 249 25.63 8.94 7.20
N ILE A 250 24.31 9.00 7.11
CA ILE A 250 23.44 7.84 6.87
C ILE A 250 23.13 7.78 5.37
N VAL A 251 23.35 6.61 4.78
CA VAL A 251 23.10 6.36 3.37
C VAL A 251 22.15 5.15 3.26
N PRO A 252 21.05 5.26 2.50
CA PRO A 252 20.11 4.15 2.36
C PRO A 252 20.75 3.05 1.54
N THR A 253 20.49 1.80 1.92
CA THR A 253 21.07 0.62 1.29
C THR A 253 19.96 -0.35 0.96
N ILE A 254 20.06 -0.97 -0.22
CA ILE A 254 19.18 -2.05 -0.65
C ILE A 254 20.05 -3.18 -1.21
N ALA A 255 19.73 -4.41 -0.85
CA ALA A 255 20.47 -5.58 -1.28
C ALA A 255 19.54 -6.68 -1.77
N VAL A 256 20.01 -7.41 -2.77
CA VAL A 256 19.46 -8.71 -3.13
C VAL A 256 20.12 -9.77 -2.25
N ILE A 257 19.31 -10.62 -1.67
CA ILE A 257 19.71 -11.69 -0.77
C ILE A 257 19.30 -13.00 -1.41
N ASP A 258 20.27 -13.90 -1.60
CA ASP A 258 20.02 -15.26 -2.06
C ASP A 258 19.86 -16.17 -0.83
N TRP A 259 18.78 -16.95 -0.81
CA TRP A 259 18.55 -18.00 0.18
C TRP A 259 17.54 -19.03 -0.34
N ASP A 260 17.89 -20.30 -0.21
CA ASP A 260 17.23 -21.44 -0.85
C ASP A 260 16.12 -22.10 0.00
N GLY A 261 15.74 -21.50 1.13
CA GLY A 261 14.79 -22.10 2.07
C GLY A 261 15.41 -23.08 3.07
N GLY A 262 16.73 -23.33 3.00
CA GLY A 262 17.43 -24.34 3.78
C GLY A 262 18.18 -23.84 5.03
N LEU A 263 19.05 -24.70 5.57
CA LEU A 263 19.91 -24.42 6.73
C LEU A 263 20.99 -23.37 6.47
N THR A 264 21.32 -23.13 5.20
CA THR A 264 22.41 -22.23 4.80
C THR A 264 22.10 -20.80 5.19
N ALA A 265 23.11 -20.04 5.63
CA ALA A 265 22.91 -18.63 5.95
C ALA A 265 22.52 -17.84 4.69
N PRO A 266 21.56 -16.90 4.76
CA PRO A 266 21.29 -15.97 3.67
C PRO A 266 22.55 -15.19 3.26
N ILE A 267 22.71 -14.91 1.97
CA ILE A 267 23.92 -14.27 1.43
C ILE A 267 23.54 -13.02 0.63
N VAL A 268 24.27 -11.91 0.85
CA VAL A 268 24.16 -10.71 0.01
C VAL A 268 24.71 -11.01 -1.39
N ALA A 269 23.81 -11.10 -2.38
CA ALA A 269 24.15 -11.34 -3.78
C ALA A 269 24.62 -10.05 -4.47
N SER A 270 23.89 -8.96 -4.24
CA SER A 270 24.25 -7.61 -4.71
C SER A 270 23.78 -6.57 -3.72
N MET A 271 24.45 -5.42 -3.67
CA MET A 271 24.12 -4.33 -2.75
C MET A 271 24.32 -2.99 -3.45
N HIS A 272 23.34 -2.11 -3.27
CA HIS A 272 23.31 -0.78 -3.83
C HIS A 272 23.06 0.24 -2.72
N THR A 273 23.80 1.34 -2.77
CA THR A 273 23.67 2.44 -1.83
C THR A 273 23.10 3.65 -2.57
N GLY A 274 22.10 4.30 -1.98
CA GLY A 274 21.61 5.60 -2.46
C GLY A 274 22.55 6.75 -2.08
N GLU A 275 22.06 7.98 -2.16
CA GLU A 275 22.88 9.16 -1.87
C GLU A 275 22.69 9.68 -0.44
N ARG A 276 21.45 9.67 0.06
CA ARG A 276 21.05 10.19 1.38
C ARG A 276 19.67 9.67 1.79
N GLY A 277 19.40 9.69 3.08
CA GLY A 277 18.08 9.36 3.62
C GLY A 277 17.92 7.89 3.99
N LEU A 278 16.66 7.44 4.03
CA LEU A 278 16.26 6.07 4.36
C LEU A 278 15.13 5.61 3.44
N TYR A 279 15.09 4.31 3.13
CA TYR A 279 13.89 3.67 2.62
C TYR A 279 12.98 3.35 3.80
N HIS A 280 11.76 3.88 3.80
CA HIS A 280 10.78 3.65 4.87
C HIS A 280 9.82 2.51 4.55
N SER A 281 9.70 2.12 3.27
CA SER A 281 8.82 1.02 2.85
C SER A 281 9.43 0.27 1.68
N LEU A 282 9.32 -1.07 1.74
CA LEU A 282 9.54 -1.97 0.61
C LEU A 282 8.20 -2.52 0.17
N LEU A 283 7.86 -2.31 -1.10
CA LEU A 283 6.56 -2.68 -1.65
C LEU A 283 6.78 -3.69 -2.78
N PRO A 284 6.51 -4.98 -2.56
CA PRO A 284 6.51 -5.97 -3.64
C PRO A 284 5.39 -5.65 -4.63
N LEU A 285 5.64 -5.85 -5.91
CA LEU A 285 4.69 -5.69 -7.00
C LEU A 285 4.31 -7.06 -7.57
N SER A 286 3.18 -7.16 -8.26
CA SER A 286 2.65 -8.43 -8.76
C SER A 286 3.53 -9.08 -9.85
N ASP A 287 4.38 -8.31 -10.52
CA ASP A 287 5.36 -8.80 -11.50
C ASP A 287 6.66 -9.32 -10.85
N GLY A 288 6.73 -9.32 -9.52
CA GLY A 288 7.89 -9.71 -8.72
C GLY A 288 8.94 -8.61 -8.56
N ALA A 289 8.75 -7.43 -9.15
CA ALA A 289 9.60 -6.29 -8.87
C ALA A 289 9.33 -5.72 -7.46
N VAL A 290 10.26 -4.90 -6.97
CA VAL A 290 10.15 -4.26 -5.65
C VAL A 290 10.31 -2.76 -5.79
N PHE A 291 9.39 -2.00 -5.23
CA PHE A 291 9.49 -0.55 -5.12
C PHE A 291 9.92 -0.16 -3.70
N ALA A 292 11.10 0.44 -3.57
CA ALA A 292 11.62 0.96 -2.32
C ALA A 292 11.30 2.46 -2.20
N ALA A 293 10.34 2.81 -1.35
CA ALA A 293 9.94 4.19 -1.09
C ALA A 293 10.83 4.82 -0.02
N GLY A 294 11.32 6.03 -0.27
CA GLY A 294 12.27 6.70 0.63
C GLY A 294 11.99 8.19 0.84
N ASP A 295 12.58 8.71 1.91
CA ASP A 295 12.36 10.09 2.39
C ASP A 295 12.97 11.17 1.48
N HIS A 296 14.02 10.83 0.73
CA HIS A 296 14.71 11.72 -0.20
C HIS A 296 14.59 11.30 -1.66
N GLY A 297 14.09 10.10 -1.91
CA GLY A 297 13.92 9.52 -3.24
C GLY A 297 13.52 8.06 -3.13
N SER A 298 12.93 7.54 -4.20
CA SER A 298 12.43 6.18 -4.27
C SER A 298 13.16 5.40 -5.36
N THR A 299 13.21 4.08 -5.26
CA THR A 299 13.93 3.24 -6.22
C THR A 299 13.11 2.03 -6.61
N TYR A 300 12.98 1.81 -7.91
CA TYR A 300 12.37 0.62 -8.48
C TYR A 300 13.44 -0.44 -8.78
N PHE A 301 13.22 -1.66 -8.30
CA PHE A 301 14.08 -2.83 -8.47
C PHE A 301 13.36 -3.87 -9.32
N SER A 302 13.84 -4.15 -10.54
CA SER A 302 13.26 -5.19 -11.38
C SER A 302 13.77 -6.60 -11.03
N THR A 303 13.01 -7.63 -11.39
CA THR A 303 13.44 -9.04 -11.27
C THR A 303 14.71 -9.38 -12.07
N SER A 304 15.03 -8.59 -13.10
CA SER A 304 16.28 -8.71 -13.86
C SER A 304 17.50 -8.07 -13.19
N GLY A 305 17.32 -7.46 -12.02
CA GLY A 305 18.38 -6.75 -11.29
C GLY A 305 18.62 -5.32 -11.77
N SER A 306 17.75 -4.76 -12.62
CA SER A 306 17.83 -3.36 -13.05
C SER A 306 17.30 -2.44 -11.95
N MET A 307 17.95 -1.30 -11.78
CA MET A 307 17.66 -0.32 -10.75
C MET A 307 17.36 1.04 -11.35
N THR A 308 16.17 1.56 -11.06
CA THR A 308 15.74 2.88 -11.53
C THR A 308 15.43 3.78 -10.34
N HIS A 309 16.23 4.83 -10.18
CA HIS A 309 16.01 5.82 -9.14
C HIS A 309 15.01 6.89 -9.60
N HIS A 310 14.09 7.25 -8.71
CA HIS A 310 13.07 8.26 -8.91
C HIS A 310 13.19 9.35 -7.84
N ASN A 311 13.26 10.61 -8.28
CA ASN A 311 13.19 11.77 -7.37
C ASN A 311 11.74 12.01 -6.90
N ALA A 312 11.21 11.03 -6.16
CA ALA A 312 9.86 10.99 -5.62
C ALA A 312 9.94 10.68 -4.12
N PRO A 313 10.21 11.70 -3.28
CA PRO A 313 10.29 11.52 -1.83
C PRO A 313 8.90 11.34 -1.21
N SER A 314 8.82 10.53 -0.17
CA SER A 314 7.58 10.29 0.61
C SER A 314 7.86 10.06 2.10
N ILE A 315 6.82 10.18 2.92
CA ILE A 315 6.86 9.78 4.33
C ILE A 315 6.14 8.45 4.58
N ALA A 316 5.24 8.08 3.68
CA ALA A 316 4.47 6.85 3.71
C ALA A 316 4.19 6.42 2.27
N ALA A 317 4.07 5.11 2.07
CA ALA A 317 3.77 4.55 0.76
C ALA A 317 2.93 3.28 0.88
N THR A 318 2.11 3.03 -0.13
CA THR A 318 1.37 1.77 -0.30
C THR A 318 1.30 1.42 -1.77
N VAL A 319 1.15 0.13 -2.08
CA VAL A 319 0.84 -0.36 -3.42
C VAL A 319 -0.65 -0.71 -3.49
N ASP A 320 -1.28 -0.53 -4.66
CA ASP A 320 -2.62 -1.03 -4.90
C ASP A 320 -2.68 -2.32 -5.71
N ASP A 321 -3.87 -2.88 -5.84
CA ASP A 321 -4.18 -4.12 -6.57
C ASP A 321 -3.85 -4.07 -8.07
N THR A 322 -3.50 -2.89 -8.59
CA THR A 322 -3.09 -2.67 -9.98
C THR A 322 -1.60 -2.28 -10.10
N ASP A 323 -0.78 -2.59 -9.10
CA ASP A 323 0.65 -2.26 -9.00
C ASP A 323 0.96 -0.76 -9.11
N ARG A 324 0.02 0.10 -8.71
CA ARG A 324 0.30 1.54 -8.63
C ARG A 324 0.78 1.85 -7.22
N VAL A 325 1.97 2.43 -7.13
CA VAL A 325 2.54 2.84 -5.85
C VAL A 325 2.12 4.26 -5.53
N TRP A 326 1.46 4.44 -4.40
CA TRP A 326 1.01 5.72 -3.89
C TRP A 326 2.00 6.22 -2.84
N LEU A 327 2.49 7.44 -3.04
CA LEU A 327 3.55 8.07 -2.28
C LEU A 327 3.00 9.35 -1.63
N PHE A 328 2.96 9.35 -0.31
CA PHE A 328 2.36 10.42 0.49
C PHE A 328 3.41 11.36 1.04
N GLY A 329 3.17 12.66 0.88
CA GLY A 329 4.04 13.72 1.38
C GLY A 329 3.77 14.06 2.85
N ASN A 330 4.52 15.04 3.37
CA ASN A 330 4.39 15.51 4.75
C ASN A 330 3.16 16.44 4.93
N VAL A 331 2.88 16.82 6.19
CA VAL A 331 1.86 17.80 6.55
C VAL A 331 2.01 19.07 5.69
N GLY A 332 0.90 19.55 5.15
CA GLY A 332 0.85 20.67 4.22
C GLY A 332 1.08 20.30 2.76
N SER A 333 1.39 19.04 2.43
CA SER A 333 1.46 18.59 1.04
C SER A 333 0.11 18.79 0.35
N LYS A 334 0.13 19.38 -0.85
CA LYS A 334 -1.06 19.58 -1.68
C LYS A 334 -1.23 18.49 -2.73
N THR A 335 -0.29 17.55 -2.81
CA THR A 335 -0.26 16.55 -3.87
C THR A 335 0.21 15.20 -3.35
N ILE A 336 -0.30 14.15 -3.97
CA ILE A 336 0.12 12.77 -3.81
C ILE A 336 0.83 12.35 -5.10
N LEU A 337 1.94 11.63 -4.98
CA LEU A 337 2.60 11.06 -6.16
C LEU A 337 2.10 9.63 -6.34
N ARG A 338 1.84 9.24 -7.59
CA ARG A 338 1.46 7.88 -7.95
C ARG A 338 2.38 7.37 -9.04
N TYR A 339 3.15 6.36 -8.72
CA TYR A 339 3.99 5.64 -9.67
C TYR A 339 3.19 4.50 -10.32
N SER A 340 3.33 4.36 -11.64
CA SER A 340 2.73 3.26 -12.39
C SER A 340 3.60 2.96 -13.61
N GLY A 341 4.09 1.72 -13.71
CA GLY A 341 5.05 1.32 -14.74
C GLY A 341 6.37 2.07 -14.59
N GLU A 342 6.60 3.12 -15.38
CA GLU A 342 7.78 3.98 -15.29
C GLU A 342 7.45 5.46 -15.06
N GLN A 343 6.16 5.81 -14.92
CA GLN A 343 5.72 7.20 -14.83
C GLN A 343 5.30 7.56 -13.41
N VAL A 344 5.81 8.70 -12.93
CA VAL A 344 5.35 9.35 -11.71
C VAL A 344 4.31 10.40 -12.08
N ASN A 345 3.07 10.17 -11.66
CA ASN A 345 1.96 11.11 -11.81
C ASN A 345 1.74 11.90 -10.53
N GLN A 346 1.47 13.20 -10.64
CA GLN A 346 1.14 14.05 -9.51
C GLN A 346 -0.38 14.27 -9.45
N LEU A 347 -0.98 13.93 -8.32
CA LEU A 347 -2.42 14.04 -8.07
C LEU A 347 -2.66 15.15 -7.05
N SER A 348 -3.48 16.14 -7.39
CA SER A 348 -3.79 17.27 -6.49
C SER A 348 -4.82 16.86 -5.44
N LEU A 349 -4.59 17.24 -4.19
CA LEU A 349 -5.58 17.12 -3.12
C LEU A 349 -6.48 18.35 -3.08
N ALA A 350 -7.74 18.15 -2.70
CA ALA A 350 -8.68 19.24 -2.50
C ALA A 350 -8.24 20.17 -1.35
N GLU A 351 -7.72 19.58 -0.28
CA GLU A 351 -7.15 20.27 0.86
C GLU A 351 -5.74 19.73 1.14
N PRO A 352 -4.80 20.56 1.64
CA PRO A 352 -3.48 20.06 2.03
C PRO A 352 -3.58 19.00 3.13
N LEU A 353 -2.64 18.05 3.16
CA LEU A 353 -2.58 17.03 4.20
C LEU A 353 -2.48 17.68 5.59
N ALA A 354 -3.47 17.41 6.45
CA ALA A 354 -3.64 18.13 7.72
C ALA A 354 -2.90 17.52 8.92
N PHE A 355 -2.43 16.28 8.80
CA PHE A 355 -1.84 15.51 9.90
C PHE A 355 -0.60 14.73 9.45
N ARG A 356 0.25 14.36 10.41
CA ARG A 356 1.44 13.53 10.15
C ARG A 356 1.01 12.07 10.06
N ILE A 357 1.30 11.42 8.94
CA ILE A 357 1.04 9.99 8.74
C ILE A 357 2.02 9.18 9.59
N GLU A 358 1.51 8.16 10.25
CA GLU A 358 2.28 7.26 11.13
C GLU A 358 2.10 5.79 10.73
N SER A 359 0.96 5.45 10.17
CA SER A 359 0.70 4.13 9.60
C SER A 359 -0.26 4.25 8.42
N GLN A 360 -0.21 3.28 7.52
CA GLN A 360 -1.00 3.25 6.31
C GLN A 360 -1.36 1.80 5.96
N GLY A 361 -2.46 1.63 5.25
CA GLY A 361 -2.85 0.34 4.70
C GLY A 361 -3.77 0.51 3.50
N ILE A 362 -4.02 -0.59 2.80
CA ILE A 362 -4.96 -0.63 1.70
C ILE A 362 -5.91 -1.81 1.89
N ALA A 363 -7.19 -1.60 1.62
CA ALA A 363 -8.13 -2.69 1.46
C ALA A 363 -9.35 -2.30 0.63
N SER A 364 -9.86 -3.23 -0.15
CA SER A 364 -11.11 -3.07 -0.93
C SER A 364 -11.13 -1.76 -1.73
N GLU A 365 -10.06 -1.47 -2.49
CA GLU A 365 -9.90 -0.26 -3.30
C GLU A 365 -9.85 1.07 -2.48
N GLN A 366 -9.64 0.99 -1.18
CA GLN A 366 -9.49 2.14 -0.30
C GLN A 366 -8.11 2.16 0.34
N ILE A 367 -7.44 3.30 0.28
CA ILE A 367 -6.21 3.55 1.03
C ILE A 367 -6.57 4.28 2.32
N PHE A 368 -6.07 3.77 3.44
CA PHE A 368 -6.22 4.35 4.76
C PHE A 368 -4.88 4.92 5.21
N LEU A 369 -4.88 6.19 5.62
CA LEU A 369 -3.74 6.84 6.26
C LEU A 369 -4.14 7.21 7.67
N HIS A 370 -3.38 6.75 8.66
CA HIS A 370 -3.60 7.06 10.06
C HIS A 370 -2.45 7.88 10.62
N GLY A 371 -2.77 8.77 11.55
CA GLY A 371 -1.75 9.55 12.22
C GLY A 371 -2.32 10.57 13.19
N THR A 372 -1.56 11.63 13.45
CA THR A 372 -1.94 12.66 14.44
C THR A 372 -1.79 14.07 13.89
N ASP A 373 -2.71 14.94 14.26
CA ASP A 373 -2.63 16.36 13.93
C ASP A 373 -1.60 17.13 14.80
N GLY A 374 -1.56 18.45 14.65
CA GLY A 374 -0.65 19.32 15.41
C GLY A 374 -0.96 19.42 16.91
N GLN A 375 -2.12 18.96 17.37
CA GLN A 375 -2.50 18.86 18.79
C GLN A 375 -2.27 17.46 19.35
N GLY A 376 -1.94 16.47 18.50
CA GLY A 376 -1.77 15.08 18.88
C GLY A 376 -3.06 14.27 18.81
N GLU A 377 -4.15 14.84 18.28
CA GLU A 377 -5.41 14.13 18.12
C GLU A 377 -5.33 13.15 16.94
N PRO A 378 -5.83 11.91 17.09
CA PRO A 378 -5.85 10.93 16.01
C PRO A 378 -6.69 11.39 14.82
N GLN A 379 -6.14 11.24 13.62
CA GLN A 379 -6.81 11.54 12.36
C GLN A 379 -6.69 10.36 11.41
N THR A 380 -7.70 10.19 10.55
CA THR A 380 -7.68 9.20 9.47
C THR A 380 -8.09 9.87 8.16
N LEU A 381 -7.34 9.57 7.09
CA LEU A 381 -7.68 9.93 5.71
C LEU A 381 -7.97 8.65 4.95
N ILE A 382 -9.10 8.63 4.26
CA ILE A 382 -9.50 7.54 3.36
C ILE A 382 -9.46 8.07 1.92
N ILE A 383 -8.87 7.28 1.03
CA ILE A 383 -8.82 7.57 -0.40
C ILE A 383 -9.43 6.38 -1.15
N ASP A 384 -10.60 6.57 -1.72
CA ASP A 384 -11.22 5.63 -2.65
C ASP A 384 -10.54 5.73 -4.03
N ILE A 385 -9.78 4.70 -4.40
CA ILE A 385 -9.01 4.66 -5.65
C ILE A 385 -9.88 4.32 -6.87
N SER A 386 -11.12 3.86 -6.65
CA SER A 386 -12.12 3.58 -7.69
C SER A 386 -12.86 4.84 -8.16
N ALA A 387 -12.93 5.85 -7.28
CA ALA A 387 -13.69 7.08 -7.50
C ALA A 387 -13.35 7.78 -8.84
N PRO A 388 -12.09 7.92 -9.30
CA PRO A 388 -11.78 8.58 -10.56
C PRO A 388 -12.46 7.98 -11.81
N GLY A 389 -12.77 6.68 -11.78
CA GLY A 389 -13.50 5.98 -12.85
C GLY A 389 -15.02 5.99 -12.68
N SER A 390 -15.52 6.34 -11.48
CA SER A 390 -16.94 6.32 -11.16
C SER A 390 -17.68 7.49 -11.81
N ILE A 391 -18.91 7.23 -12.29
CA ILE A 391 -19.87 8.26 -12.73
C ILE A 391 -20.19 9.24 -11.60
N GLU A 392 -20.07 8.80 -10.34
CA GLU A 392 -20.30 9.63 -9.16
C GLU A 392 -19.16 10.64 -8.92
N SER A 393 -18.00 10.46 -9.54
CA SER A 393 -16.99 11.51 -9.57
C SER A 393 -17.42 12.62 -10.52
N GLY A 394 -17.07 13.86 -10.18
CA GLY A 394 -17.38 15.00 -11.06
C GLY A 394 -16.82 14.82 -12.48
N ARG A 395 -15.64 14.19 -12.65
CA ARG A 395 -15.10 13.87 -13.99
C ARG A 395 -15.90 12.78 -14.70
N GLY A 396 -16.24 11.70 -14.00
CA GLY A 396 -17.04 10.61 -14.57
C GLY A 396 -18.43 11.07 -14.98
N PHE A 397 -19.09 11.89 -14.16
CA PHE A 397 -20.37 12.52 -14.49
C PHE A 397 -20.27 13.37 -15.76
N LEU A 398 -19.24 14.22 -15.87
CA LEU A 398 -19.04 15.07 -17.05
C LEU A 398 -18.77 14.25 -18.31
N ASN A 399 -17.95 13.21 -18.22
CA ASN A 399 -17.69 12.30 -19.34
C ASN A 399 -18.98 11.59 -19.78
N PHE A 400 -19.78 11.11 -18.83
CA PHE A 400 -21.07 10.48 -19.09
C PHE A 400 -22.05 11.46 -19.74
N LEU A 401 -22.15 12.68 -19.23
CA LEU A 401 -22.99 13.74 -19.78
C LEU A 401 -22.55 14.12 -21.19
N PHE A 402 -21.25 14.25 -21.43
CA PHE A 402 -20.67 14.54 -22.75
C PHE A 402 -21.01 13.44 -23.76
N LEU A 403 -20.78 12.18 -23.41
CA LEU A 403 -21.12 11.03 -24.25
C LEU A 403 -22.63 11.00 -24.55
N THR A 404 -23.47 11.21 -23.54
CA THR A 404 -24.93 11.19 -23.70
C THR A 404 -25.41 12.30 -24.64
N VAL A 405 -24.98 13.54 -24.42
CA VAL A 405 -25.36 14.68 -25.28
C VAL A 405 -24.84 14.46 -26.71
N PHE A 406 -23.59 14.02 -26.86
CA PHE A 406 -23.01 13.75 -28.17
C PHE A 406 -23.74 12.63 -28.91
N SER A 407 -24.10 11.55 -28.23
CA SER A 407 -24.90 10.45 -28.80
C SER A 407 -26.30 10.91 -29.24
N ILE A 408 -26.96 11.78 -28.48
CA ILE A 408 -28.26 12.34 -28.87
C ILE A 408 -28.11 13.19 -30.14
N VAL A 409 -27.12 14.08 -30.17
CA VAL A 409 -26.87 14.95 -31.33
C VAL A 409 -26.53 14.12 -32.57
N MET A 410 -25.63 13.14 -32.45
CA MET A 410 -25.29 12.22 -33.54
C MET A 410 -26.49 11.39 -33.99
N GLY A 411 -27.31 10.90 -33.06
CA GLY A 411 -28.55 10.17 -33.38
C GLY A 411 -29.53 11.01 -34.19
N VAL A 412 -29.73 12.28 -33.80
CA VAL A 412 -30.56 13.23 -34.53
C VAL A 412 -29.99 13.55 -35.92
N MET A 413 -28.66 13.71 -36.03
CA MET A 413 -27.98 13.95 -37.32
C MET A 413 -28.08 12.75 -38.27
N VAL A 414 -27.87 11.53 -37.77
CA VAL A 414 -28.02 10.29 -38.56
C VAL A 414 -29.47 10.10 -39.00
N TRP A 415 -30.44 10.36 -38.11
CA TRP A 415 -31.86 10.30 -38.44
C TRP A 415 -32.27 11.31 -39.51
N THR A 416 -31.78 12.54 -39.41
CA THR A 416 -32.06 13.60 -40.40
C THR A 416 -31.36 13.33 -41.73
N ALA A 417 -30.12 12.86 -41.74
CA ALA A 417 -29.44 12.44 -42.96
C ALA A 417 -30.12 11.23 -43.63
N GLY A 418 -30.49 10.22 -42.84
CA GLY A 418 -31.19 9.03 -43.32
C GLY A 418 -32.57 9.34 -43.90
N SER A 419 -33.36 10.19 -43.24
CA SER A 419 -34.66 10.62 -43.74
C SER A 419 -34.55 11.45 -45.03
N ARG A 420 -33.53 12.30 -45.17
CA ARG A 420 -33.22 13.02 -46.42
C ARG A 420 -32.84 12.05 -47.55
N LEU A 421 -32.03 11.02 -47.28
CA LEU A 421 -31.65 9.98 -48.24
C LEU A 421 -32.84 9.11 -48.70
N ILE A 422 -33.72 8.73 -47.78
CA ILE A 422 -34.92 7.93 -48.10
C ILE A 422 -35.92 8.76 -48.93
N ASN A 423 -36.08 10.05 -48.62
CA ASN A 423 -36.93 10.94 -49.40
C ASN A 423 -36.33 11.26 -50.79
N ALA A 424 -35.00 11.31 -50.93
CA ALA A 424 -34.33 11.50 -52.22
C ALA A 424 -34.46 10.28 -53.14
N ARG A 425 -34.69 9.07 -52.62
CA ARG A 425 -34.96 7.85 -53.41
C ARG A 425 -36.42 7.69 -53.86
N ARG A 426 -37.33 8.57 -53.43
CA ARG A 426 -38.76 8.56 -53.80
C ARG A 426 -39.10 9.52 -54.95
N PHE A 427 -38.10 10.12 -55.59
CA PHE A 427 -38.24 10.89 -56.83
C PHE A 427 -37.66 10.13 -58.02
#